data_AF-A0A817RDM3-F1
#
_entry.id   AF-A0A817RDM3-F1
#
_cell.length_a   1.000
_cell.length_b   1.000
_cell.length_c   1.000
_cell.angle_alpha   90.00
_cell.angle_beta   90.00
_cell.angle_gamma   90.00
#
_symmetry.space_group_name_H-M   'P 1'
#
loop_
_entity.id
_entity.type
_entity.pdbx_description
1 polymer ?
#
loop_
_entity_poly.entity_id
_entity_poly.type
_entity_poly.pdbx_seq_one_letter_code
_entity_poly.pdbx_strand_id
1 'polypeptide(L)'
;MNIPNNDRAQENDLRPITNLSQRKLTIDEENALKHGLHHVFPTGKFDNSRFVCNMELFYAKLINLTTDYHHYERKDPKQIIKLKLTSTQLNAAGELRSIANSFRKKAELEMQSNSQHYKQIKQTLRSLANNNNIVITKPAKGRGVVKMDKIDYLQKMETTLEDTSKFERLYEDRTITNEDRVERWLKRLFQERFITLNELNMTKPKGSRPARLYGLQKNT
;
A
#
# COMPACT_ATOMS: atom_id res chain seq x y z
N MET A 1 7.98 -34.90 -41.03
CA MET A 1 8.19 -34.89 -39.56
C MET A 1 8.05 -33.44 -39.14
N ASN A 2 6.87 -33.03 -38.69
CA ASN A 2 6.58 -31.64 -38.34
C ASN A 2 7.03 -31.37 -36.90
N ILE A 3 7.99 -30.47 -36.74
CA ILE A 3 8.40 -29.92 -35.45
C ILE A 3 7.33 -28.88 -35.04
N PRO A 4 6.68 -29.01 -33.87
CA PRO A 4 5.68 -28.03 -33.47
C PRO A 4 6.34 -26.71 -33.05
N ASN A 5 5.84 -25.61 -33.61
CA ASN A 5 6.20 -24.22 -33.31
C ASN A 5 6.11 -23.92 -31.81
N ASN A 6 7.25 -23.53 -31.24
CA ASN A 6 7.40 -23.08 -29.85
C ASN A 6 7.23 -21.54 -29.72
N ASP A 7 6.35 -20.95 -30.53
CA ASP A 7 6.20 -19.48 -30.61
C ASP A 7 5.13 -18.93 -29.65
N ARG A 8 4.48 -19.78 -28.85
CA ARG A 8 3.45 -19.32 -27.88
C ARG A 8 4.01 -18.89 -26.53
N ALA A 9 5.31 -19.04 -26.28
CA ALA A 9 5.93 -18.75 -24.99
C ALA A 9 6.48 -17.33 -24.84
N GLN A 10 6.59 -16.54 -25.92
CA GLN A 10 7.31 -15.26 -25.88
C GLN A 10 6.44 -13.99 -25.86
N GLU A 11 5.10 -14.09 -25.99
CA GLU A 11 4.22 -12.91 -26.10
C GLU A 11 3.53 -12.50 -24.77
N ASN A 12 3.71 -13.28 -23.70
CA ASN A 12 3.00 -13.07 -22.42
C ASN A 12 3.72 -12.15 -21.41
N ASP A 13 4.97 -11.75 -21.67
CA ASP A 13 5.79 -11.05 -20.66
C ASP A 13 5.48 -9.54 -20.52
N LEU A 14 4.59 -9.01 -21.34
CA LEU A 14 4.21 -7.58 -21.34
C LEU A 14 2.75 -7.31 -20.96
N ARG A 15 1.93 -8.33 -20.71
CA ARG A 15 0.54 -8.10 -20.28
C ARG A 15 0.52 -7.83 -18.78
N PRO A 16 -0.07 -6.71 -18.32
CA PRO A 16 -0.16 -6.40 -16.91
C PRO A 16 -1.03 -7.42 -16.14
N ILE A 17 -1.80 -8.25 -16.84
CA ILE A 17 -2.69 -9.26 -16.26
C ILE A 17 -2.40 -10.62 -16.89
N THR A 18 -2.05 -11.60 -16.06
CA THR A 18 -1.93 -13.01 -16.42
C THR A 18 -3.18 -13.74 -15.95
N ASN A 19 -4.00 -14.22 -16.89
CA ASN A 19 -5.20 -15.00 -16.55
C ASN A 19 -4.93 -16.51 -16.70
N LEU A 20 -4.85 -17.19 -15.56
CA LEU A 20 -4.70 -18.64 -15.44
C LEU A 20 -6.03 -19.33 -15.07
N SER A 21 -7.14 -18.58 -15.00
CA SER A 21 -8.47 -19.14 -14.74
C SER A 21 -9.22 -19.45 -16.04
N GLN A 22 -10.18 -20.38 -15.99
CA GLN A 22 -11.08 -20.68 -17.11
C GLN A 22 -11.99 -19.50 -17.47
N ARG A 23 -12.32 -18.65 -16.48
CA ARG A 23 -13.17 -17.47 -16.68
C ARG A 23 -12.40 -16.36 -17.40
N LYS A 24 -12.94 -15.84 -18.51
CA LYS A 24 -12.43 -14.59 -19.11
C LYS A 24 -12.87 -13.37 -18.30
N LEU A 25 -11.99 -12.37 -18.22
CA LEU A 25 -12.33 -11.08 -17.63
C LEU A 25 -13.22 -10.29 -18.60
N THR A 26 -14.13 -9.50 -18.06
CA THR A 26 -14.81 -8.49 -18.85
C THR A 26 -13.87 -7.31 -19.12
N ILE A 27 -14.20 -6.47 -20.10
CA ILE A 27 -13.42 -5.26 -20.43
C ILE A 27 -13.29 -4.34 -19.20
N ASP A 28 -14.36 -4.22 -18.40
CA ASP A 28 -14.35 -3.40 -17.18
C ASP A 28 -13.45 -3.98 -16.09
N GLU A 29 -13.44 -5.29 -15.93
CA GLU A 29 -12.56 -5.97 -14.98
C GLU A 29 -11.09 -5.87 -15.40
N GLU A 30 -10.81 -6.00 -16.69
CA GLU A 30 -9.48 -5.81 -17.24
C GLU A 30 -9.00 -4.37 -17.04
N ASN A 31 -9.85 -3.38 -17.34
CA ASN A 31 -9.57 -1.98 -17.09
C ASN A 31 -9.33 -1.65 -15.61
N ALA A 32 -10.03 -2.33 -14.70
CA ALA A 32 -9.83 -2.16 -13.27
C ALA A 32 -8.49 -2.74 -12.79
N LEU A 33 -8.03 -3.85 -13.39
CA LEU A 33 -6.83 -4.58 -12.97
C LEU A 33 -5.55 -4.15 -13.71
N LYS A 34 -5.64 -3.49 -14.88
CA LYS A 34 -4.48 -3.18 -15.75
C LYS A 34 -3.41 -2.32 -15.09
N HIS A 35 -3.77 -1.56 -14.06
CA HIS A 35 -2.84 -0.71 -13.32
C HIS A 35 -2.07 -1.44 -12.21
N GLY A 36 -2.37 -2.73 -11.99
CA GLY A 36 -1.77 -3.55 -10.95
C GLY A 36 -2.41 -3.36 -9.58
N LEU A 37 -2.08 -4.26 -8.64
CA LEU A 37 -2.67 -4.27 -7.29
C LEU A 37 -2.15 -3.15 -6.36
N HIS A 38 -1.17 -2.37 -6.81
CA HIS A 38 -0.60 -1.24 -6.05
C HIS A 38 -1.18 0.11 -6.45
N HIS A 39 -1.99 0.16 -7.50
CA HIS A 39 -2.55 1.42 -7.96
C HIS A 39 -3.62 1.93 -6.99
N VAL A 40 -3.54 3.21 -6.66
CA VAL A 40 -4.52 3.89 -5.81
C VAL A 40 -5.36 4.79 -6.70
N PHE A 41 -6.64 4.44 -6.84
CA PHE A 41 -7.60 5.32 -7.50
C PHE A 41 -7.91 6.51 -6.58
N PRO A 42 -7.86 7.75 -7.11
CA PRO A 42 -8.09 8.92 -6.29
C PRO A 42 -9.54 8.95 -5.80
N THR A 43 -9.73 9.53 -4.62
CA THR A 43 -11.07 9.79 -4.09
C THR A 43 -11.70 10.87 -4.96
N GLY A 44 -12.95 10.69 -5.40
CA GLY A 44 -13.68 11.70 -6.19
C GLY A 44 -14.04 12.98 -5.41
N LYS A 45 -13.32 13.28 -4.32
CA LYS A 45 -13.42 14.46 -3.49
C LYS A 45 -12.02 15.00 -3.26
N PHE A 46 -11.84 16.29 -3.50
CA PHE A 46 -10.62 17.03 -3.19
C PHE A 46 -10.60 17.39 -1.70
N ASP A 47 -9.50 17.11 -1.02
CA ASP A 47 -9.33 17.45 0.40
C ASP A 47 -8.93 18.93 0.55
N ASN A 48 -9.95 19.79 0.52
CA ASN A 48 -9.77 21.24 0.65
C ASN A 48 -9.07 21.61 1.96
N SER A 49 -9.43 20.97 3.07
CA SER A 49 -8.85 21.28 4.38
C SER A 49 -7.36 20.98 4.41
N ARG A 50 -6.95 19.78 3.95
CA ARG A 50 -5.53 19.41 3.90
C ARG A 50 -4.74 20.27 2.92
N PHE A 51 -5.33 20.63 1.78
CA PHE A 51 -4.71 21.55 0.83
C PHE A 51 -4.45 22.92 1.47
N VAL A 52 -5.46 23.51 2.12
CA VAL A 52 -5.33 24.81 2.79
C VAL A 52 -4.27 24.74 3.90
N CYS A 53 -4.32 23.73 4.77
CA CYS A 53 -3.31 23.54 5.82
C CYS A 53 -1.88 23.43 5.25
N ASN A 54 -1.70 22.68 4.16
CA ASN A 54 -0.40 22.54 3.51
C ASN A 54 0.08 23.87 2.91
N MET A 55 -0.82 24.64 2.30
CA MET A 55 -0.48 25.97 1.77
C MET A 55 -0.12 26.94 2.90
N GLU A 56 -0.87 26.95 4.01
CA GLU A 56 -0.53 27.75 5.19
C GLU A 56 0.84 27.39 5.77
N LEU A 57 1.14 26.10 5.91
CA LEU A 57 2.44 25.63 6.36
C LEU A 57 3.56 26.03 5.40
N PHE A 58 3.32 25.93 4.09
CA PHE A 58 4.26 26.37 3.06
C PHE A 58 4.54 27.87 3.17
N TYR A 59 3.51 28.71 3.30
CA TYR A 59 3.69 30.15 3.49
C TYR A 59 4.44 30.49 4.78
N ALA A 60 4.08 29.84 5.89
CA ALA A 60 4.76 30.03 7.17
C ALA A 60 6.25 29.70 7.07
N LYS A 61 6.60 28.60 6.40
CA LYS A 61 8.01 28.22 6.14
C LYS A 61 8.72 29.21 5.24
N LEU A 62 8.07 29.68 4.16
CA LEU A 62 8.67 30.64 3.22
C LEU A 62 9.07 31.96 3.88
N ILE A 63 8.24 32.47 4.80
CA ILE A 63 8.50 33.73 5.50
C ILE A 63 9.30 33.52 6.80
N ASN A 64 9.81 32.31 7.02
CA ASN A 64 10.48 31.86 8.25
C ASN A 64 9.67 32.21 9.52
N LEU A 65 8.34 32.07 9.44
CA LEU A 65 7.47 32.22 10.60
C LEU A 65 7.62 30.99 11.49
N THR A 66 8.46 31.12 12.50
CA THR A 66 8.46 30.20 13.63
C THR A 66 7.30 30.59 14.53
N THR A 67 6.33 29.70 14.69
CA THR A 67 5.35 29.86 15.76
C THR A 67 6.00 29.39 17.05
N ASP A 68 6.02 30.22 18.10
CA ASP A 68 6.45 29.78 19.44
C ASP A 68 5.53 28.69 20.03
N TYR A 69 4.40 28.45 19.36
CA TYR A 69 3.43 27.44 19.75
C TYR A 69 3.95 26.02 19.58
N HIS A 70 3.87 25.25 20.66
CA HIS A 70 3.97 23.81 20.56
C HIS A 70 2.74 23.24 19.81
N HIS A 71 2.92 22.13 19.10
CA HIS A 71 1.87 21.49 18.28
C HIS A 71 0.60 21.05 19.03
N TYR A 72 0.60 21.12 20.37
CA TYR A 72 -0.54 20.82 21.26
C TYR A 72 -1.22 22.08 21.82
N GLU A 73 -0.66 23.26 21.60
CA GLU A 73 -1.25 24.51 22.09
C GLU A 73 -2.36 24.98 21.14
N ARG A 74 -3.56 25.16 21.68
CA ARG A 74 -4.68 25.74 20.93
C ARG A 74 -4.46 27.24 20.78
N LYS A 75 -4.36 27.70 19.53
CA LYS A 75 -4.44 29.13 19.21
C LYS A 75 -5.79 29.67 19.69
N ASP A 76 -5.77 30.88 20.28
CA ASP A 76 -7.00 31.60 20.57
C ASP A 76 -7.71 31.90 19.23
N PRO A 77 -8.96 31.47 19.02
CA PRO A 77 -9.69 31.71 17.78
C PRO A 77 -9.85 33.19 17.41
N LYS A 78 -9.64 34.12 18.34
CA LYS A 78 -9.68 35.58 18.10
C LYS A 78 -8.31 36.20 17.81
N GLN A 79 -7.23 35.43 17.88
CA GLN A 79 -5.88 35.94 17.68
C GLN A 79 -5.63 36.24 16.20
N ILE A 80 -5.45 37.52 15.87
CA ILE A 80 -5.08 37.97 14.53
C ILE A 80 -3.56 38.03 14.43
N ILE A 81 -2.95 37.10 13.70
CA ILE A 81 -1.52 37.17 13.36
C ILE A 81 -1.35 38.19 12.23
N LYS A 82 -0.92 39.41 12.56
CA LYS A 82 -0.57 40.42 11.56
C LYS A 82 0.89 40.26 11.14
N LEU A 83 1.10 39.71 9.95
CA LEU A 83 2.41 39.62 9.31
C LEU A 83 2.78 40.99 8.72
N LYS A 84 3.90 41.58 9.17
CA LYS A 84 4.47 42.80 8.58
C LYS A 84 5.26 42.45 7.32
N LEU A 85 4.55 42.15 6.24
CA LEU A 85 5.16 41.85 4.93
C LEU A 85 5.50 43.14 4.20
N THR A 86 6.62 43.15 3.48
CA THR A 86 6.95 44.22 2.52
C THR A 86 6.00 44.19 1.32
N SER A 87 5.88 45.29 0.57
CA SER A 87 5.02 45.35 -0.62
C SER A 87 5.34 44.26 -1.66
N THR A 88 6.63 43.95 -1.86
CA THR A 88 7.06 42.87 -2.76
C THR A 88 6.63 41.49 -2.25
N GLN A 89 6.75 41.23 -0.95
CA GLN A 89 6.31 39.97 -0.34
C GLN A 89 4.77 39.84 -0.36
N LEU A 90 4.04 40.94 -0.19
CA LEU A 90 2.58 40.97 -0.33
C LEU A 90 2.13 40.62 -1.75
N ASN A 91 2.80 41.20 -2.76
CA ASN A 91 2.51 40.89 -4.17
C ASN A 91 2.78 39.41 -4.48
N ALA A 92 3.94 38.89 -4.08
CA ALA A 92 4.30 37.48 -4.26
C ALA A 92 3.31 36.53 -3.55
N ALA A 93 2.87 36.87 -2.33
CA ALA A 93 1.85 36.10 -1.61
C ALA A 93 0.49 36.13 -2.34
N GLY A 94 0.12 37.27 -2.93
CA GLY A 94 -1.07 37.40 -3.77
C GLY A 94 -1.03 36.50 -5.01
N GLU A 95 0.11 36.48 -5.72
CA GLU A 95 0.32 35.61 -6.88
C GLU A 95 0.25 34.13 -6.51
N LEU A 96 0.98 33.71 -5.47
CA LEU A 96 0.96 32.34 -4.97
C LEU A 96 -0.46 31.91 -4.57
N ARG A 97 -1.23 32.79 -3.93
CA ARG A 97 -2.63 32.52 -3.58
C ARG A 97 -3.50 32.35 -4.81
N SER A 98 -3.28 33.17 -5.85
CA SER A 98 -4.00 33.07 -7.12
C SER A 98 -3.72 31.74 -7.82
N ILE A 99 -2.45 31.33 -7.89
CA ILE A 99 -2.01 30.04 -8.45
C ILE A 99 -2.62 28.88 -7.66
N ALA A 100 -2.55 28.92 -6.32
CA ALA A 100 -3.10 27.89 -5.45
C ALA A 100 -4.62 27.75 -5.62
N ASN A 101 -5.35 28.87 -5.71
CA ASN A 101 -6.79 28.85 -5.97
C ASN A 101 -7.14 28.29 -7.35
N SER A 102 -6.36 28.64 -8.36
CA SER A 102 -6.53 28.13 -9.73
C SER A 102 -6.30 26.63 -9.80
N PHE A 103 -5.22 26.14 -9.16
CA PHE A 103 -4.94 24.72 -9.00
C PHE A 103 -6.09 24.00 -8.27
N ARG A 104 -6.52 24.54 -7.11
CA ARG A 104 -7.61 23.96 -6.30
C ARG A 104 -8.88 23.77 -7.12
N LYS A 105 -9.31 24.81 -7.86
CA LYS A 105 -10.51 24.76 -8.70
C LYS A 105 -10.38 23.70 -9.80
N LYS A 106 -9.22 23.63 -10.46
CA LYS A 106 -8.96 22.65 -11.52
C LYS A 106 -8.96 21.21 -10.97
N ALA A 107 -8.25 20.97 -9.87
CA ALA A 107 -8.18 19.67 -9.23
C ALA A 107 -9.55 19.19 -8.74
N GLU A 108 -10.36 20.09 -8.18
CA GLU A 108 -11.72 19.79 -7.73
C GLU A 108 -12.63 19.36 -8.90
N LEU A 109 -12.59 20.09 -10.02
CA LEU A 109 -13.34 19.75 -11.23
C LEU A 109 -12.92 18.39 -11.82
N GLU A 110 -11.61 18.14 -11.90
CA GLU A 110 -11.08 16.88 -12.43
C GLU A 110 -11.46 15.67 -11.55
N MET A 111 -11.35 15.82 -10.22
CA MET A 111 -11.78 14.78 -9.27
C MET A 111 -13.29 14.53 -9.32
N GLN A 112 -14.10 15.56 -9.49
CA GLN A 112 -15.56 15.42 -9.64
C GLN A 112 -15.92 14.73 -10.95
N SER A 113 -15.30 15.13 -12.07
CA SER A 113 -15.54 14.55 -13.39
C SER A 113 -15.24 13.05 -13.39
N ASN A 114 -14.10 12.65 -12.81
CA ASN A 114 -13.69 11.24 -12.76
C ASN A 114 -14.35 10.44 -11.62
N SER A 115 -15.11 11.10 -10.72
CA SER A 115 -15.71 10.48 -9.54
C SER A 115 -16.61 9.29 -9.87
N GLN A 116 -17.46 9.41 -10.89
CA GLN A 116 -18.37 8.34 -11.28
C GLN A 116 -17.61 7.13 -11.86
N HIS A 117 -16.60 7.39 -12.70
CA HIS A 117 -15.74 6.35 -13.25
C HIS A 117 -15.01 5.56 -12.16
N TYR A 118 -14.42 6.24 -11.16
CA TYR A 118 -13.76 5.56 -10.05
C TYR A 118 -14.72 4.80 -9.13
N LYS A 119 -15.98 5.28 -8.98
CA LYS A 119 -17.01 4.52 -8.27
C LYS A 119 -17.34 3.21 -8.98
N GLN A 120 -17.47 3.23 -10.31
CA GLN A 120 -17.69 2.03 -11.12
C GLN A 120 -16.52 1.05 -11.00
N ILE A 121 -15.28 1.52 -11.18
CA ILE A 121 -14.07 0.69 -10.98
C ILE A 121 -14.07 0.06 -9.58
N LYS A 122 -14.38 0.84 -8.53
CA LYS A 122 -14.42 0.34 -7.16
C LYS A 122 -15.50 -0.74 -6.96
N GLN A 123 -16.66 -0.61 -7.61
CA GLN A 123 -17.70 -1.63 -7.59
C GLN A 123 -17.24 -2.90 -8.31
N THR A 124 -16.60 -2.77 -9.47
CA THR A 124 -16.01 -3.89 -10.21
C THR A 124 -14.96 -4.63 -9.37
N LEU A 125 -14.03 -3.89 -8.74
CA LEU A 125 -13.02 -4.47 -7.86
C LEU A 125 -13.64 -5.18 -6.64
N ARG A 126 -14.72 -4.63 -6.07
CA ARG A 126 -15.46 -5.29 -4.98
C ARG A 126 -16.15 -6.57 -5.45
N SER A 127 -16.76 -6.54 -6.63
CA SER A 127 -17.38 -7.72 -7.24
C SER A 127 -16.34 -8.83 -7.46
N LEU A 128 -15.18 -8.48 -8.02
CA LEU A 128 -14.05 -9.39 -8.20
C LEU A 128 -13.54 -9.95 -6.86
N ALA A 129 -13.39 -9.10 -5.84
CA ALA A 129 -12.92 -9.52 -4.52
C ALA A 129 -13.92 -10.42 -3.79
N ASN A 130 -15.22 -10.24 -4.03
CA ASN A 130 -16.28 -11.05 -3.43
C ASN A 130 -16.51 -12.38 -4.20
N ASN A 131 -15.86 -12.57 -5.34
CA ASN A 131 -15.98 -13.79 -6.11
C ASN A 131 -15.15 -14.92 -5.47
N ASN A 132 -15.84 -15.83 -4.78
CA ASN A 132 -15.22 -16.95 -4.08
C ASN A 132 -14.62 -18.03 -4.98
N ASN A 133 -14.82 -17.98 -6.30
CA ASN A 133 -14.31 -19.01 -7.22
C ASN A 133 -12.94 -18.65 -7.79
N ILE A 134 -12.47 -17.42 -7.62
CA ILE A 134 -11.21 -16.94 -8.17
C ILE A 134 -10.28 -16.44 -7.07
N VAL A 135 -8.99 -16.45 -7.38
CA VAL A 135 -7.93 -15.87 -6.55
C VAL A 135 -7.15 -14.87 -7.40
N ILE A 136 -7.01 -13.65 -6.89
CA ILE A 136 -6.25 -12.57 -7.52
C ILE A 136 -5.02 -12.27 -6.66
N THR A 137 -3.83 -12.44 -7.22
CA THR A 137 -2.55 -12.33 -6.50
C THR A 137 -1.52 -11.54 -7.32
N LYS A 138 -0.40 -11.22 -6.69
CA LYS A 138 0.75 -10.65 -7.39
C LYS A 138 1.58 -11.77 -8.03
N PRO A 139 2.15 -11.55 -9.23
CA PRO A 139 3.12 -12.48 -9.80
C PRO A 139 4.40 -12.52 -8.96
N ALA A 140 5.17 -13.60 -9.10
CA ALA A 140 6.45 -13.73 -8.40
C ALA A 140 7.46 -12.63 -8.75
N LYS A 141 7.39 -12.10 -9.98
CA LYS A 141 8.23 -11.00 -10.47
C LYS A 141 7.36 -9.93 -11.12
N GLY A 142 7.73 -8.66 -10.95
CA GLY A 142 7.08 -7.52 -11.61
C GLY A 142 5.86 -6.96 -10.87
N ARG A 143 5.13 -6.08 -11.56
CA ARG A 143 3.98 -5.31 -11.01
C ARG A 143 2.62 -5.73 -11.58
N GLY A 144 2.56 -6.92 -12.20
CA GLY A 144 1.33 -7.43 -12.81
C GLY A 144 0.30 -7.96 -11.81
N VAL A 145 -0.75 -8.57 -12.36
CA VAL A 145 -1.83 -9.23 -11.64
C VAL A 145 -1.98 -10.65 -12.18
N VAL A 146 -2.03 -11.64 -11.29
CA VAL A 146 -2.34 -13.02 -11.66
C VAL A 146 -3.72 -13.38 -11.15
N LYS A 147 -4.57 -13.88 -12.04
CA LYS A 147 -5.89 -14.44 -11.71
C LYS A 147 -5.88 -15.94 -11.95
N MET A 148 -6.45 -16.72 -11.04
CA MET A 148 -6.63 -18.17 -11.19
C MET A 148 -7.92 -18.65 -10.55
N ASP A 149 -8.29 -19.88 -10.86
CA ASP A 149 -9.37 -20.57 -10.17
C ASP A 149 -8.92 -20.95 -8.75
N LYS A 150 -9.82 -20.78 -7.79
CA LYS A 150 -9.52 -20.97 -6.37
C LYS A 150 -9.22 -22.43 -6.04
N ILE A 151 -9.91 -23.35 -6.70
CA ILE A 151 -9.70 -24.79 -6.52
C ILE A 151 -8.26 -25.16 -6.90
N ASP A 152 -7.83 -24.77 -8.10
CA ASP A 152 -6.46 -25.00 -8.58
C ASP A 152 -5.41 -24.35 -7.67
N TYR A 153 -5.68 -23.14 -7.18
CA TYR A 153 -4.82 -22.48 -6.21
C TYR A 153 -4.69 -23.31 -4.92
N LEU A 154 -5.81 -23.74 -4.33
CA LEU A 154 -5.80 -24.53 -3.10
C LEU A 154 -5.08 -25.86 -3.29
N GLN A 155 -5.34 -26.56 -4.39
CA GLN A 155 -4.68 -27.83 -4.69
C GLN A 155 -3.15 -27.66 -4.83
N LYS A 156 -2.69 -26.61 -5.51
CA LYS A 156 -1.25 -26.29 -5.61
C LYS A 156 -0.65 -25.97 -4.23
N MET A 157 -1.39 -25.27 -3.37
CA MET A 157 -0.96 -24.96 -2.01
C MET A 157 -0.85 -26.21 -1.15
N GLU A 158 -1.86 -27.08 -1.20
CA GLU A 158 -1.87 -28.36 -0.49
C GLU A 158 -0.70 -29.23 -0.94
N THR A 159 -0.53 -29.42 -2.25
CA THR A 159 0.60 -30.19 -2.82
C THR A 159 1.95 -29.65 -2.36
N THR A 160 2.08 -28.32 -2.24
CA THR A 160 3.32 -27.69 -1.76
C THR A 160 3.54 -27.94 -0.28
N LEU A 161 2.49 -27.85 0.54
CA LEU A 161 2.53 -28.04 2.00
C LEU A 161 2.70 -29.51 2.41
N GLU A 162 2.27 -30.45 1.57
CA GLU A 162 2.41 -31.89 1.77
C GLU A 162 3.82 -32.41 1.45
N ASP A 163 4.69 -31.58 0.87
CA ASP A 163 6.09 -31.93 0.62
C ASP A 163 6.88 -32.07 1.93
N THR A 164 6.90 -33.29 2.45
CA THR A 164 7.60 -33.66 3.70
C THR A 164 9.12 -33.51 3.64
N SER A 165 9.70 -33.31 2.44
CA SER A 165 11.13 -32.98 2.33
C SER A 165 11.42 -31.52 2.73
N LYS A 166 10.40 -30.66 2.71
CA LYS A 166 10.51 -29.22 3.00
C LYS A 166 9.71 -28.77 4.22
N PHE A 167 8.57 -29.40 4.48
CA PHE A 167 7.63 -28.99 5.51
C PHE A 167 7.37 -30.12 6.52
N GLU A 168 7.29 -29.74 7.79
CA GLU A 168 6.87 -30.61 8.88
C GLU A 168 5.53 -30.13 9.43
N ARG A 169 4.59 -31.06 9.65
CA ARG A 169 3.30 -30.73 10.22
C ARG A 169 3.42 -30.53 11.73
N LEU A 170 3.09 -29.33 12.19
CA LEU A 170 2.98 -29.01 13.62
C LEU A 170 1.52 -29.13 14.08
N TYR A 171 1.33 -29.71 15.27
CA TYR A 171 0.01 -29.88 15.90
C TYR A 171 -0.33 -28.76 16.89
N GLU A 172 0.63 -27.89 17.19
CA GLU A 172 0.51 -26.78 18.13
C GLU A 172 1.24 -25.54 17.59
N ASP A 173 0.72 -24.36 17.91
CA ASP A 173 1.41 -23.10 17.61
C ASP A 173 2.52 -22.87 18.64
N ARG A 174 3.78 -23.01 18.20
CA ARG A 174 4.97 -22.80 19.03
C ARG A 174 5.46 -21.36 19.06
N THR A 175 4.76 -20.41 18.44
CA THR A 175 5.19 -19.02 18.30
C THR A 175 5.52 -18.39 19.65
N ILE A 176 4.61 -18.49 20.63
CA ILE A 176 4.81 -17.93 21.97
C ILE A 176 5.92 -18.68 22.73
N THR A 177 5.93 -20.02 22.66
CA THR A 177 6.97 -20.83 23.30
C THR A 177 8.37 -20.51 22.77
N ASN A 178 8.49 -20.21 21.48
CA ASN A 178 9.73 -19.77 20.84
C ASN A 178 10.09 -18.34 21.27
N GLU A 179 9.12 -17.44 21.35
CA GLU A 179 9.31 -16.09 21.89
C GLU A 179 9.87 -16.14 23.32
N ASP A 180 9.28 -16.96 24.20
CA ASP A 180 9.73 -17.15 25.58
C ASP A 180 11.15 -17.75 25.66
N ARG A 181 11.51 -18.64 24.73
CA ARG A 181 12.87 -19.19 24.64
C ARG A 181 13.88 -18.12 24.25
N VAL A 182 13.55 -17.28 23.26
CA VAL A 182 14.40 -16.15 22.84
C VAL A 182 14.51 -15.14 23.98
N GLU A 183 13.42 -14.80 24.66
CA GLU A 183 13.47 -13.87 25.80
C GLU A 183 14.34 -14.38 26.95
N ARG A 184 14.24 -15.67 27.30
CA ARG A 184 15.10 -16.28 28.32
C ARG A 184 16.58 -16.24 27.91
N TRP A 185 16.86 -16.52 26.64
CA TRP A 185 18.23 -16.45 26.11
C TRP A 185 18.79 -15.03 26.16
N LEU A 186 18.00 -14.02 25.76
CA LEU A 186 18.39 -12.61 25.85
C LEU A 186 18.64 -12.16 27.30
N LYS A 187 17.78 -12.58 28.24
CA LYS A 187 17.99 -12.31 29.68
C LYS A 187 19.29 -12.91 30.18
N ARG A 188 19.63 -14.13 29.75
CA ARG A 188 20.89 -14.79 30.10
C ARG A 188 22.10 -14.03 29.56
N LEU A 189 22.08 -13.61 28.29
CA LEU A 189 23.16 -12.79 27.71
C LEU A 189 23.37 -11.48 28.45
N PHE A 190 22.29 -10.85 28.91
CA PHE A 190 22.37 -9.64 29.73
C PHE A 190 23.00 -9.92 31.10
N GLN A 191 22.60 -11.01 31.77
CA GLN A 191 23.18 -11.43 33.06
C GLN A 191 24.67 -11.75 32.94
N GLU A 192 25.08 -12.38 31.84
CA GLU A 192 26.47 -12.70 31.52
C GLU A 192 27.26 -11.49 30.95
N ARG A 193 26.64 -10.30 30.88
CA ARG A 193 27.22 -9.04 30.40
C ARG A 193 27.70 -9.03 28.94
N PHE A 194 27.14 -9.91 28.10
CA PHE A 194 27.40 -9.89 26.65
C PHE A 194 26.63 -8.80 25.91
N ILE A 195 25.51 -8.32 26.49
CA ILE A 195 24.70 -7.23 25.94
C ILE A 195 24.35 -6.21 27.02
N THR A 196 24.10 -4.98 26.61
CA THR A 196 23.64 -3.87 27.44
C THR A 196 22.11 -3.90 27.63
N LEU A 197 21.62 -3.14 28.62
CA LEU A 197 20.17 -2.99 28.85
C LEU A 197 19.46 -2.36 27.65
N ASN A 198 20.12 -1.43 26.94
CA ASN A 198 19.56 -0.80 25.76
C ASN A 198 19.39 -1.80 24.61
N GLU A 199 20.42 -2.63 24.36
CA GLU A 199 20.36 -3.69 23.36
C GLU A 199 19.27 -4.72 23.69
N LEU A 200 19.16 -5.14 24.96
CA LEU A 200 18.10 -6.03 25.41
C LEU A 200 16.69 -5.46 25.11
N ASN A 201 16.47 -4.18 25.39
CA ASN A 201 15.17 -3.53 25.16
C ASN A 201 14.82 -3.39 23.68
N MET A 202 15.83 -3.23 22.82
CA MET A 202 15.67 -3.11 21.36
C MET A 202 15.49 -4.46 20.68
N THR A 203 16.10 -5.54 21.18
CA THR A 203 16.05 -6.88 20.57
C THR A 203 14.92 -7.76 21.10
N LYS A 204 14.29 -7.38 22.23
CA LYS A 204 13.21 -8.16 22.81
C LYS A 204 12.06 -8.32 21.79
N PRO A 205 11.66 -9.56 21.46
CA PRO A 205 10.52 -9.80 20.58
C PRO A 205 9.24 -9.20 21.17
N LYS A 206 8.36 -8.67 20.31
CA LYS A 206 7.07 -8.10 20.70
C LYS A 206 6.02 -8.45 19.66
N GLY A 207 4.94 -9.09 20.11
CA GLY A 207 3.75 -9.34 19.29
C GLY A 207 3.97 -10.37 18.20
N SER A 208 4.72 -11.44 18.48
CA SER A 208 4.96 -12.52 17.52
C SER A 208 3.65 -13.17 17.09
N ARG A 209 3.58 -13.51 15.80
CA ARG A 209 2.42 -14.18 15.20
C ARG A 209 2.93 -15.26 14.26
N PRO A 210 2.21 -16.36 14.12
CA PRO A 210 2.56 -17.38 13.14
C PRO A 210 2.56 -16.78 11.73
N ALA A 211 3.55 -17.19 10.93
CA ALA A 211 3.65 -16.76 9.54
C ALA A 211 2.41 -17.22 8.75
N ARG A 212 1.89 -16.34 7.90
CA ARG A 212 0.80 -16.67 6.99
C ARG A 212 1.38 -16.94 5.61
N LEU A 213 1.16 -18.15 5.12
CA LEU A 213 1.59 -18.52 3.77
C LEU A 213 0.60 -17.96 2.75
N TYR A 214 1.14 -17.34 1.70
CA TYR A 214 0.42 -17.02 0.47
C TYR A 214 1.17 -17.67 -0.70
N GLY A 215 0.42 -18.33 -1.59
CA GLY A 215 0.98 -18.96 -2.77
C GLY A 215 1.48 -17.91 -3.74
N LEU A 216 2.81 -17.84 -3.92
CA LEU A 216 3.42 -17.00 -4.93
C LEU A 216 3.46 -17.79 -6.24
N GLN A 217 2.81 -17.27 -7.27
CA GLN A 217 2.67 -17.99 -8.53
C GLN A 217 3.85 -17.63 -9.42
N LYS A 218 4.58 -18.66 -9.82
CA LYS A 218 5.66 -18.53 -10.79
C LYS A 218 5.00 -18.49 -12.16
N ASN A 219 5.16 -17.37 -12.87
CA ASN A 219 4.88 -17.32 -14.29
C ASN A 219 5.90 -18.27 -14.92
N THR A 220 5.47 -19.48 -15.27
CA THR A 220 6.22 -20.38 -16.17
C THR A 220 6.20 -19.83 -17.56
#